data_AF-A0AAV0FI67-F1
#
_entry.id   AF-A0AAV0FI67-F1
#
_cell.length_a   1.000
_cell.length_b   1.000
_cell.length_c   1.000
_cell.angle_alpha   90.00
_cell.angle_beta   90.00
_cell.angle_gamma   90.00
#
_symmetry.space_group_name_H-M   'P 1'
#
loop_
_entity.id
_entity.type
_entity.pdbx_description
1 polymer ?
#
loop_
_entity_poly.entity_id
_entity_poly.type
_entity_poly.pdbx_seq_one_letter_code
_entity_poly.pdbx_strand_id
1 'polypeptide(L)'
;MKGDNKGVQGRVLREYPRAFYTPCGCHSLNLALCDMAMSCPQAKTFFGVVHRIYKLFSGSTKRREVFRTYVKDRDGNGLTLKSWSDTRWESRVASVRAIRFQAPQIKEALEHLTKFSNDPSTVSDAKSISDYEMNFDFLVALVLWYEILNKVNKVSKVLQ
;
A
#
# COMPACT_ATOMS: atom_id res chain seq x y z
N MET A 1 1.02 -17.78 -17.58
CA MET A 1 2.25 -17.21 -16.99
C MET A 1 3.46 -17.91 -17.59
N LYS A 2 4.51 -17.15 -17.95
CA LYS A 2 5.81 -17.69 -18.33
C LYS A 2 6.49 -18.23 -17.08
N GLY A 3 7.10 -19.41 -17.17
CA GLY A 3 7.82 -20.01 -16.05
C GLY A 3 8.91 -20.92 -16.60
N ASP A 4 10.10 -20.87 -16.01
CA ASP A 4 11.33 -21.45 -16.58
C ASP A 4 11.25 -22.96 -16.81
N ASN A 5 10.67 -23.72 -15.87
CA ASN A 5 10.77 -25.18 -15.91
C ASN A 5 9.43 -25.89 -16.21
N LYS A 6 8.28 -25.28 -15.88
CA LYS A 6 6.93 -25.86 -16.06
C LYS A 6 5.83 -24.80 -16.28
N GLY A 7 6.16 -23.67 -16.90
CA GLY A 7 5.21 -22.58 -17.11
C GLY A 7 3.99 -23.00 -17.95
N VAL A 8 2.82 -22.45 -17.63
CA VAL A 8 1.57 -22.65 -18.39
C VAL A 8 1.78 -22.36 -19.87
N GLN A 9 2.58 -21.33 -20.20
CA GLN A 9 3.00 -21.03 -21.56
C GLN A 9 3.61 -22.27 -22.26
N GLY A 10 4.61 -22.90 -21.64
CA GLY A 10 5.36 -24.00 -22.26
C GLY A 10 4.50 -25.25 -22.46
N ARG A 11 3.50 -25.48 -21.59
CA ARG A 11 2.54 -26.59 -21.76
C ARG A 11 1.58 -26.31 -22.94
N VAL A 12 1.04 -25.11 -23.02
CA VAL A 12 0.13 -24.70 -24.10
C VAL A 12 0.83 -24.76 -25.46
N LEU A 13 2.06 -24.26 -25.56
CA LEU A 13 2.83 -24.31 -26.82
C LEU A 13 3.26 -25.73 -27.22
N ARG A 14 3.40 -26.65 -26.24
CA ARG A 14 3.69 -28.06 -26.52
C ARG A 14 2.51 -28.77 -27.16
N GLU A 15 1.30 -28.52 -26.66
CA GLU A 15 0.06 -29.10 -27.21
C GLU A 15 -0.38 -28.38 -28.49
N TYR A 16 -0.15 -27.06 -28.58
CA TYR A 16 -0.58 -26.21 -29.70
C TYR A 16 0.61 -25.36 -30.20
N PRO A 17 1.49 -25.91 -31.06
CA PRO A 17 2.72 -25.23 -31.50
C PRO A 17 2.50 -23.95 -32.30
N ARG A 18 1.31 -23.76 -32.85
CA ARG A 18 0.93 -22.55 -33.62
C ARG A 18 0.29 -21.46 -32.76
N ALA A 19 0.05 -21.71 -31.48
CA ALA A 19 -0.52 -20.70 -30.59
C ALA A 19 0.47 -19.55 -30.37
N PHE A 20 0.00 -18.31 -30.41
CA PHE A 20 0.80 -17.16 -30.07
C PHE A 20 0.74 -16.89 -28.57
N TYR A 21 1.91 -16.69 -27.94
CA TYR A 21 2.00 -16.26 -26.56
C TYR A 21 2.45 -14.79 -26.50
N THR A 22 1.66 -13.97 -25.81
CA THR A 22 2.03 -12.58 -25.49
C THR A 22 2.03 -12.40 -23.96
N PRO A 23 3.10 -11.83 -23.37
CA PRO A 23 3.10 -11.47 -21.95
C PRO A 23 1.99 -10.46 -21.62
N CYS A 24 1.40 -10.56 -20.43
CA CYS A 24 0.40 -9.60 -19.98
C CYS A 24 1.08 -8.27 -19.63
N GLY A 25 0.75 -7.21 -20.37
CA GLY A 25 1.30 -5.87 -20.14
C GLY A 25 1.04 -5.33 -18.73
N CYS A 26 -0.17 -5.53 -18.18
CA CYS A 26 -0.47 -5.17 -16.79
C CYS A 26 0.42 -5.92 -15.79
N HIS A 27 0.66 -7.21 -16.01
CA HIS A 27 1.55 -8.00 -15.14
C HIS A 27 3.01 -7.55 -15.24
N SER A 28 3.51 -7.31 -16.46
CA SER A 28 4.87 -6.79 -16.69
C SER A 28 5.08 -5.41 -16.06
N LEU A 29 4.11 -4.51 -16.19
CA LEU A 29 4.13 -3.19 -15.55
C LEU A 29 4.19 -3.33 -14.02
N ASN A 30 3.36 -4.21 -13.45
CA ASN A 30 3.33 -4.46 -12.02
C ASN A 30 4.68 -4.97 -11.49
N LEU A 31 5.34 -5.90 -12.21
CA LEU A 31 6.67 -6.39 -11.85
C LEU A 31 7.72 -5.28 -11.89
N ALA A 32 7.76 -4.47 -12.96
CA ALA A 32 8.71 -3.37 -13.08
C ALA A 32 8.59 -2.37 -11.91
N LEU A 33 7.36 -2.08 -11.46
CA LEU A 33 7.12 -1.19 -10.32
C LEU A 33 7.56 -1.79 -9.00
N CYS A 34 7.30 -3.09 -8.79
CA CYS A 34 7.79 -3.81 -7.64
C CYS A 34 9.33 -3.74 -7.58
N ASP A 35 10.00 -4.03 -8.68
CA ASP A 35 11.46 -4.03 -8.76
C ASP A 35 12.05 -2.62 -8.56
N MET A 36 11.41 -1.58 -9.11
CA MET A 36 11.79 -0.19 -8.86
C MET A 36 11.66 0.20 -7.39
N ALA A 37 10.55 -0.13 -6.73
CA ALA A 37 10.37 0.18 -5.33
C ALA A 37 11.32 -0.66 -4.43
N MET A 38 11.60 -1.90 -4.82
CA MET A 38 12.48 -2.80 -4.07
C MET A 38 13.98 -2.59 -4.38
N SER A 39 14.34 -1.76 -5.34
CA SER A 39 15.72 -1.35 -5.57
C SER A 39 16.09 -0.08 -4.81
N CYS A 40 15.11 0.67 -4.30
CA CYS A 40 15.32 1.91 -3.55
C CYS A 40 15.14 1.68 -2.03
N PRO A 41 16.19 1.85 -1.19
CA PRO A 41 16.07 1.72 0.27
C PRO A 41 15.02 2.65 0.89
N GLN A 42 14.95 3.90 0.43
CA GLN A 42 13.98 4.88 0.91
C GLN A 42 12.54 4.45 0.60
N ALA A 43 12.31 3.88 -0.59
CA ALA A 43 11.02 3.35 -0.97
C ALA A 43 10.62 2.14 -0.13
N LYS A 44 11.56 1.23 0.17
CA LYS A 44 11.33 0.10 1.08
C LYS A 44 10.88 0.59 2.45
N THR A 45 11.59 1.56 3.03
CA THR A 45 11.23 2.14 4.32
C THR A 45 9.87 2.80 4.26
N PHE A 46 9.60 3.64 3.24
CA PHE A 46 8.30 4.29 3.04
C PHE A 46 7.14 3.28 3.00
N PHE A 47 7.21 2.26 2.15
CA PHE A 47 6.17 1.24 2.09
C PHE A 47 6.11 0.39 3.37
N GLY A 48 7.21 0.22 4.08
CA GLY A 48 7.23 -0.38 5.41
C GLY A 48 6.33 0.39 6.39
N VAL A 49 6.51 1.72 6.48
CA VAL A 49 5.72 2.60 7.36
C VAL A 49 4.24 2.59 6.97
N VAL A 50 3.92 2.68 5.67
CA VAL A 50 2.53 2.61 5.20
C VAL A 50 1.86 1.30 5.64
N HIS A 51 2.58 0.17 5.58
CA HIS A 51 2.06 -1.12 6.04
C HIS A 51 1.89 -1.19 7.55
N ARG A 52 2.83 -0.62 8.32
CA ARG A 52 2.73 -0.53 9.79
C ARG A 52 1.49 0.25 10.21
N ILE A 53 1.22 1.39 9.58
CA ILE A 53 -0.01 2.17 9.79
C ILE A 53 -1.24 1.31 9.53
N TYR A 54 -1.29 0.60 8.40
CA TYR A 54 -2.40 -0.32 8.10
C TYR A 54 -2.56 -1.38 9.18
N LYS A 55 -1.50 -2.13 9.50
CA LYS A 55 -1.53 -3.23 10.48
C LYS A 55 -1.96 -2.76 11.87
N LEU A 56 -1.48 -1.60 12.32
CA LEU A 56 -1.83 -1.04 13.62
C LEU A 56 -3.35 -0.81 13.72
N PHE A 57 -3.93 -0.10 12.77
CA PHE A 57 -5.36 0.24 12.80
C PHE A 57 -6.26 -0.93 12.38
N SER A 58 -5.81 -1.83 11.51
CA SER A 58 -6.60 -3.00 11.08
C SER A 58 -6.55 -4.16 12.06
N GLY A 59 -5.55 -4.21 12.95
CA GLY A 59 -5.30 -5.36 13.81
C GLY A 59 -6.25 -5.49 15.01
N SER A 60 -7.22 -4.59 15.20
CA SER A 60 -8.25 -4.72 16.23
C SER A 60 -9.47 -3.86 15.89
N THR A 61 -10.67 -4.33 16.24
CA THR A 61 -11.92 -3.58 16.09
C THR A 61 -11.89 -2.25 16.84
N LYS A 62 -11.35 -2.24 18.07
CA LYS A 62 -11.19 -1.02 18.89
C LYS A 62 -10.27 0.00 18.23
N ARG A 63 -9.11 -0.43 17.72
CA ARG A 63 -8.18 0.47 17.01
C ARG A 63 -8.78 1.00 15.72
N ARG A 64 -9.51 0.17 14.99
CA ARG A 64 -10.23 0.56 13.78
C ARG A 64 -11.35 1.57 14.06
N GLU A 65 -11.99 1.48 15.21
CA GLU A 65 -12.98 2.46 15.66
C GLU A 65 -12.34 3.81 15.97
N VAL A 66 -11.23 3.83 16.71
CA VAL A 66 -10.43 5.05 16.92
C VAL A 66 -10.09 5.69 15.58
N PHE A 67 -9.56 4.92 14.63
CA PHE A 67 -9.28 5.43 13.28
C PHE A 67 -10.50 6.11 12.66
N ARG A 68 -11.67 5.44 12.65
CA ARG A 68 -12.90 5.98 12.07
C ARG A 68 -13.43 7.21 12.81
N THR A 69 -13.11 7.39 14.09
CA THR A 69 -13.51 8.58 14.85
C THR A 69 -12.81 9.84 14.33
N TYR A 70 -11.51 9.74 14.08
CA TYR A 70 -10.69 10.86 13.59
C TYR A 70 -10.76 11.03 12.07
N VAL A 71 -10.83 9.91 11.36
CA VAL A 71 -10.80 9.87 9.90
C VAL A 71 -12.23 9.90 9.36
N LYS A 72 -12.84 11.08 9.39
CA LYS A 72 -14.14 11.39 8.79
C LYS A 72 -14.02 12.55 7.82
N ASP A 73 -14.68 12.47 6.67
CA ASP A 73 -14.91 13.65 5.84
C ASP A 73 -16.19 14.39 6.28
N ARG A 74 -16.57 15.44 5.55
CA ARG A 74 -17.77 16.24 5.85
C ARG A 74 -19.07 15.44 5.83
N ASP A 75 -19.07 14.30 5.13
CA ASP A 75 -20.21 13.41 4.96
C ASP A 75 -20.09 12.14 5.84
N GLY A 76 -19.07 12.08 6.71
CA GLY A 76 -18.79 10.93 7.58
C GLY A 76 -18.08 9.75 6.92
N ASN A 77 -17.63 9.88 5.67
CA ASN A 77 -17.12 8.81 4.80
C ASN A 77 -15.60 8.91 4.56
N GLY A 78 -14.81 9.04 5.62
CA GLY A 78 -13.35 9.05 5.49
C GLY A 78 -12.79 7.84 4.73
N LEU A 79 -11.69 8.03 3.99
CA LEU A 79 -11.02 6.93 3.30
C LEU A 79 -10.54 5.89 4.32
N THR A 80 -10.74 4.62 3.97
CA THR A 80 -10.30 3.51 4.82
C THR A 80 -8.93 3.04 4.38
N LEU A 81 -8.07 2.73 5.35
CA LEU A 81 -6.82 2.03 5.09
C LEU A 81 -7.14 0.66 4.49
N LYS A 82 -6.51 0.34 3.36
CA LYS A 82 -6.66 -0.93 2.67
C LYS A 82 -5.40 -1.77 2.87
N SER A 83 -5.57 -3.07 3.04
CA SER A 83 -4.48 -4.02 2.81
C SER A 83 -4.07 -3.92 1.36
N TRP A 84 -2.79 -4.15 1.09
CA TRP A 84 -2.35 -4.49 -0.25
C TRP A 84 -2.09 -5.97 -0.41
N SER A 85 -2.04 -6.39 -1.67
CA SER A 85 -1.50 -7.66 -2.10
C SER A 85 -0.07 -7.46 -2.59
N ASP A 86 0.82 -8.39 -2.25
CA ASP A 86 2.20 -8.38 -2.75
C ASP A 86 2.26 -8.48 -4.28
N THR A 87 1.25 -9.10 -4.89
CA THR A 87 1.19 -9.34 -6.34
C THR A 87 0.43 -8.26 -7.10
N ARG A 88 -0.26 -7.31 -6.43
CA ARG A 88 -1.08 -6.28 -7.09
C ARG A 88 -0.78 -4.89 -6.54
N TRP A 89 0.12 -4.18 -7.22
CA TRP A 89 0.56 -2.83 -6.88
C TRP A 89 -0.57 -1.80 -6.87
N GLU A 90 -1.63 -2.03 -7.64
CA GLU A 90 -2.85 -1.19 -7.63
C GLU A 90 -3.47 -1.06 -6.23
N SER A 91 -3.39 -2.11 -5.42
CA SER A 91 -3.91 -2.08 -4.04
C SER A 91 -3.11 -1.14 -3.13
N ARG A 92 -1.82 -0.88 -3.44
CA ARG A 92 -0.98 0.09 -2.71
C ARG A 92 -1.41 1.54 -2.98
N VAL A 93 -1.96 1.83 -4.16
CA VAL A 93 -2.48 3.17 -4.52
C VAL A 93 -3.56 3.60 -3.53
N ALA A 94 -4.47 2.68 -3.16
CA ALA A 94 -5.55 2.98 -2.23
C ALA A 94 -5.03 3.30 -0.82
N SER A 95 -4.05 2.55 -0.32
CA SER A 95 -3.44 2.78 1.01
C SER A 95 -2.68 4.11 1.04
N VAL A 96 -1.84 4.37 0.03
CA VAL A 96 -1.10 5.63 -0.09
C VAL A 96 -2.06 6.81 -0.24
N ARG A 97 -3.13 6.67 -1.02
CA ARG A 97 -4.19 7.68 -1.17
C ARG A 97 -4.85 8.00 0.17
N ALA A 98 -5.26 6.97 0.93
CA ALA A 98 -5.91 7.17 2.23
C ALA A 98 -5.00 7.95 3.18
N ILE A 99 -3.72 7.59 3.26
CA ILE A 99 -2.78 8.30 4.14
C ILE A 99 -2.52 9.72 3.65
N ARG A 100 -2.29 9.94 2.36
CA ARG A 100 -2.00 11.26 1.79
C ARG A 100 -3.06 12.30 2.12
N PHE A 101 -4.33 11.95 1.94
CA PHE A 101 -5.42 12.91 2.11
C PHE A 101 -5.95 13.01 3.54
N GLN A 102 -5.37 12.23 4.46
CA GLN A 102 -5.85 12.15 5.85
C GLN A 102 -4.69 12.09 6.85
N ALA A 103 -3.48 12.50 6.45
CA ALA A 103 -2.28 12.40 7.28
C ALA A 103 -2.42 13.12 8.63
N PRO A 104 -3.01 14.34 8.72
CA PRO A 104 -3.25 14.99 10.01
C PRO A 104 -4.17 14.17 10.92
N GLN A 105 -5.30 13.68 10.40
CA GLN A 105 -6.27 12.88 11.16
C GLN A 105 -5.68 11.54 11.62
N ILE A 106 -4.84 10.93 10.78
CA ILE A 106 -4.12 9.71 11.15
C ILE A 106 -3.14 10.00 12.29
N LYS A 107 -2.44 11.13 12.25
CA LYS A 107 -1.55 11.55 13.34
C LYS A 107 -2.32 11.74 14.65
N GLU A 108 -3.46 12.43 14.63
CA GLU A 108 -4.32 12.57 15.81
C GLU A 108 -4.81 11.22 16.36
N ALA A 109 -5.18 10.29 15.46
CA ALA A 109 -5.58 8.93 15.85
C ALA A 109 -4.42 8.15 16.50
N LEU A 110 -3.19 8.32 16.02
CA LEU A 110 -1.99 7.73 16.63
C LEU A 110 -1.73 8.32 18.02
N GLU A 111 -1.80 9.63 18.16
CA GLU A 111 -1.66 10.31 19.46
C GLU A 111 -2.72 9.86 20.47
N HIS A 112 -3.95 9.62 20.02
CA HIS A 112 -4.99 9.03 20.86
C HIS A 112 -4.61 7.61 21.32
N LEU A 113 -4.12 6.76 20.43
CA LEU A 113 -3.64 5.41 20.81
C LEU A 113 -2.47 5.48 21.80
N THR A 114 -1.55 6.43 21.63
CA THR A 114 -0.44 6.64 22.56
C THR A 114 -0.91 7.05 23.96
N LYS A 115 -1.97 7.86 24.07
CA LYS A 115 -2.48 8.38 25.36
C LYS A 115 -3.43 7.42 26.08
N PHE A 116 -4.25 6.67 25.34
CA PHE A 116 -5.42 5.97 25.89
C PHE A 116 -5.44 4.45 25.66
N SER A 117 -4.44 3.88 24.98
CA SER A 117 -4.34 2.42 24.86
C SER A 117 -3.77 1.80 26.14
N ASN A 118 -4.35 0.68 26.56
CA ASN A 118 -3.83 -0.13 27.67
C ASN A 118 -2.82 -1.19 27.21
N ASP A 119 -2.68 -1.41 25.91
CA ASP A 119 -1.71 -2.35 25.33
C ASP A 119 -0.38 -1.65 25.07
N PRO A 120 0.72 -2.04 25.77
CA PRO A 120 2.02 -1.41 25.63
C PRO A 120 2.59 -1.48 24.20
N SER A 121 2.30 -2.56 23.47
CA SER A 121 2.78 -2.72 22.09
C SER A 121 2.15 -1.70 21.15
N THR A 122 0.83 -1.51 21.24
CA THR A 122 0.09 -0.45 20.53
C THR A 122 0.58 0.94 20.90
N VAL A 123 0.86 1.23 22.18
CA VAL A 123 1.37 2.55 22.61
C VAL A 123 2.73 2.82 21.97
N SER A 124 3.64 1.85 22.03
CA SER A 124 5.00 1.96 21.47
C SER A 124 4.96 2.13 19.95
N ASP A 125 4.17 1.30 19.25
CA ASP A 125 4.02 1.39 17.79
C ASP A 125 3.41 2.73 17.36
N ALA A 126 2.32 3.16 18.01
CA ALA A 126 1.65 4.41 17.66
C ALA A 126 2.58 5.61 17.87
N LYS A 127 3.32 5.63 18.98
CA LYS A 127 4.31 6.68 19.28
C LYS A 127 5.46 6.67 18.28
N SER A 128 6.00 5.49 17.97
CA SER A 128 7.07 5.33 16.98
C SER A 128 6.66 5.88 15.62
N ILE A 129 5.46 5.51 15.15
CA ILE A 129 4.94 5.97 13.86
C ILE A 129 4.74 7.49 13.87
N SER A 130 4.09 8.03 14.90
CA SER A 130 3.75 9.45 15.01
C SER A 130 4.97 10.36 15.10
N ASP A 131 5.91 10.03 15.98
CA ASP A 131 6.98 10.95 16.37
C ASP A 131 8.21 10.84 15.45
N TYR A 132 8.45 9.65 14.88
CA TYR A 132 9.69 9.36 14.14
C TYR A 132 9.47 8.97 12.69
N GLU A 133 8.42 8.22 12.36
CA GLU A 133 8.24 7.69 10.99
C GLU A 133 7.42 8.60 10.09
N MET A 134 6.43 9.34 10.61
CA MET A 134 5.68 10.36 9.87
C MET A 134 6.45 11.70 9.81
N ASN A 135 7.75 11.60 9.53
CA ASN A 135 8.66 12.73 9.40
C ASN A 135 8.57 13.41 8.01
N PHE A 136 9.36 14.46 7.81
CA PHE A 136 9.38 15.21 6.55
C PHE A 136 9.67 14.33 5.33
N ASP A 137 10.67 13.45 5.41
CA ASP A 137 11.05 12.56 4.32
C ASP A 137 9.91 11.61 3.94
N PHE A 138 9.19 11.08 4.94
CA PHE A 138 8.00 10.28 4.71
C PHE A 138 6.90 11.07 4.00
N LEU A 139 6.65 12.32 4.41
CA LEU A 139 5.63 13.16 3.78
C LEU A 139 5.98 13.51 2.32
N VAL A 140 7.25 13.78 2.04
CA VAL A 140 7.74 13.98 0.65
C VAL A 140 7.57 12.69 -0.16
N ALA A 141 7.99 11.55 0.38
CA ALA A 141 7.81 10.25 -0.26
C ALA A 141 6.33 9.92 -0.49
N LEU A 142 5.45 10.27 0.44
CA LEU A 142 4.00 10.09 0.34
C LEU A 142 3.41 10.86 -0.84
N VAL A 143 3.89 12.09 -1.07
CA VAL A 143 3.50 12.91 -2.21
C VAL A 143 4.00 12.28 -3.52
N LEU A 144 5.29 11.99 -3.59
CA LEU A 144 5.93 11.46 -4.80
C LEU A 144 5.33 10.11 -5.21
N TRP A 145 5.21 9.18 -4.26
CA TRP A 145 4.65 7.86 -4.53
C TRP A 145 3.19 7.96 -4.92
N TYR A 146 2.38 8.82 -4.31
CA TYR A 146 1.01 8.99 -4.74
C TYR A 146 0.91 9.42 -6.21
N GLU A 147 1.70 10.39 -6.65
CA GLU A 147 1.67 10.87 -8.04
C GLU A 147 2.09 9.78 -9.04
N ILE A 148 3.16 9.04 -8.73
CA ILE A 148 3.64 7.91 -9.55
C ILE A 148 2.56 6.83 -9.63
N LEU A 149 2.06 6.38 -8.47
CA LEU A 149 1.07 5.33 -8.35
C LEU A 149 -0.25 5.69 -9.04
N ASN A 150 -0.69 6.94 -8.93
CA ASN A 150 -1.92 7.40 -9.55
C ASN A 150 -1.83 7.37 -11.08
N LYS A 151 -0.69 7.78 -11.66
CA LYS A 151 -0.44 7.69 -13.11
C LYS A 151 -0.38 6.24 -13.57
N VAL A 152 0.39 5.42 -12.88
CA VAL A 152 0.50 3.98 -13.12
C VAL A 152 -0.86 3.29 -13.09
N ASN A 153 -1.69 3.59 -12.10
CA ASN A 153 -3.00 2.97 -11.93
C ASN A 153 -3.94 3.29 -13.11
N LYS A 154 -3.84 4.48 -13.72
CA LYS A 154 -4.58 4.82 -14.94
C LYS A 154 -4.14 3.94 -16.12
N VAL A 155 -2.83 3.77 -16.30
CA VAL A 155 -2.28 2.92 -17.37
C VAL A 155 -2.62 1.45 -17.14
N SER A 156 -2.46 0.96 -15.91
CA SER A 156 -2.77 -0.43 -15.54
C SER A 156 -4.21 -0.81 -15.85
N LYS A 157 -5.17 0.08 -15.54
CA LYS A 157 -6.59 -0.12 -15.89
C LYS A 157 -6.89 -0.15 -17.38
N VAL A 158 -6.07 0.48 -18.21
CA VAL A 158 -6.19 0.40 -19.68
C VAL A 158 -5.60 -0.92 -20.21
N LEU A 159 -4.63 -1.49 -19.51
CA LEU A 159 -3.97 -2.75 -19.87
C LEU A 159 -4.67 -4.00 -19.32
N GLN A 160 -5.69 -3.84 -18.49
CA GLN A 160 -6.51 -4.92 -17.91
C GLN A 160 -7.73 -5.19 -18.78
#